data_AF-A0AA35PYL5-F1
#
_entry.id   AF-A0AA35PYL5-F1
#
_cell.length_a   1.000
_cell.length_b   1.000
_cell.length_c   1.000
_cell.angle_alpha   90.00
_cell.angle_beta   90.00
_cell.angle_gamma   90.00
#
_symmetry.space_group_name_H-M   'P 1'
#
loop_
_entity.id
_entity.type
_entity.pdbx_description
1 polymer ?
#
loop_
_entity_poly.entity_id
_entity_poly.type
_entity_poly.pdbx_seq_one_letter_code
_entity_poly.pdbx_strand_id
1 'polypeptide(L)'
;MSGRSHHAPDDSNQSSSWHAKLLKGLSMALGSVAVVSLVGYGYNWYYKSLVLRKMETALSAGYSSLEQAALAWQHSKSAQETLELADVEYGNWIARTEQALIDKIVDGTIAGHYHLICGDRGTGKTSMLLEATRKVNGEGVATMEAHGDLEVFRLRLGKALNYEFHELHWLPV
;
A
#
# COMPACT_ATOMS: atom_id res chain seq x y z
N MET A 1 89.67 -7.75 20.11
CA MET A 1 88.33 -7.42 20.67
C MET A 1 87.94 -6.09 20.05
N SER A 2 86.81 -5.84 19.41
CA SER A 2 85.56 -6.56 19.18
C SER A 2 84.96 -5.96 17.88
N GLY A 3 84.47 -6.78 16.96
CA GLY A 3 83.87 -6.32 15.70
C GLY A 3 82.41 -5.89 15.89
N ARG A 4 82.05 -4.71 15.40
CA ARG A 4 80.70 -4.16 15.45
C ARG A 4 79.99 -4.49 14.13
N SER A 5 79.07 -5.45 14.17
CA SER A 5 78.19 -5.77 13.04
C SER A 5 77.12 -4.69 12.88
N HIS A 6 77.09 -4.05 11.72
CA HIS A 6 75.97 -3.20 11.31
C HIS A 6 74.79 -4.10 10.90
N HIS A 7 73.72 -4.07 11.68
CA HIS A 7 72.44 -4.68 11.33
C HIS A 7 71.69 -3.73 10.39
N ALA A 8 71.51 -4.09 9.13
CA ALA A 8 70.59 -3.39 8.25
C ALA A 8 69.14 -3.63 8.73
N PRO A 9 68.25 -2.63 8.68
CA PRO A 9 66.85 -2.82 9.03
C PRO A 9 66.16 -3.69 7.97
N ASP A 10 65.33 -4.61 8.43
CA ASP A 10 64.55 -5.54 7.62
C ASP A 10 63.27 -4.84 7.11
N ASP A 11 63.37 -4.22 5.92
CA ASP A 11 62.28 -3.47 5.27
C ASP A 11 61.08 -4.36 4.89
N SER A 12 61.27 -5.68 4.79
CA SER A 12 60.21 -6.62 4.41
C SER A 12 59.14 -6.78 5.51
N ASN A 13 59.57 -6.70 6.78
CA ASN A 13 58.70 -6.82 7.95
C ASN A 13 57.91 -5.53 8.24
N GLN A 14 58.46 -4.37 7.87
CA GLN A 14 57.74 -3.10 8.00
C GLN A 14 56.60 -2.99 6.98
N SER A 15 56.80 -3.52 5.76
CA SER A 15 55.81 -3.53 4.69
C SER A 15 54.55 -4.34 5.02
N SER A 16 54.73 -5.60 5.45
CA SER A 16 53.61 -6.48 5.86
C SER A 16 52.80 -5.89 7.02
N SER A 17 53.46 -5.16 7.93
CA SER A 17 52.81 -4.54 9.10
C SER A 17 51.87 -3.38 8.75
N TRP A 18 52.18 -2.55 7.74
CA TRP A 18 51.32 -1.42 7.37
C TRP A 18 50.13 -1.88 6.51
N HIS A 19 50.35 -2.83 5.61
CA HIS A 19 49.27 -3.48 4.87
C HIS A 19 48.28 -4.20 5.80
N ALA A 20 48.77 -4.89 6.84
CA ALA A 20 47.93 -5.53 7.85
C ALA A 20 47.10 -4.51 8.66
N LYS A 21 47.69 -3.36 9.02
CA LYS A 21 46.98 -2.27 9.70
C LYS A 21 45.89 -1.66 8.81
N LEU A 22 46.16 -1.45 7.52
CA LEU A 22 45.17 -0.98 6.56
C LEU A 22 44.04 -1.99 6.34
N LEU A 23 44.37 -3.27 6.15
CA LEU A 23 43.37 -4.32 5.98
C LEU A 23 42.45 -4.43 7.20
N LYS A 24 43.01 -4.31 8.40
CA LYS A 24 42.23 -4.26 9.64
C LYS A 24 41.30 -3.05 9.68
N GLY A 25 41.78 -1.85 9.35
CA GLY A 25 40.93 -0.66 9.27
C GLY A 25 39.81 -0.78 8.22
N LEU A 26 40.13 -1.30 7.04
CA LEU A 26 39.16 -1.55 5.96
C LEU A 26 38.10 -2.59 6.38
N SER A 27 38.50 -3.66 7.06
CA SER A 27 37.55 -4.67 7.55
C SER A 27 36.53 -4.10 8.53
N MET A 28 36.94 -3.19 9.42
CA MET A 28 36.04 -2.51 10.36
C MET A 28 35.07 -1.57 9.65
N ALA A 29 35.57 -0.78 8.67
CA ALA A 29 34.73 0.12 7.88
C ALA A 29 33.75 -0.65 6.98
N LEU A 30 34.18 -1.74 6.35
CA LEU A 30 33.30 -2.60 5.55
C LEU A 30 32.26 -3.30 6.44
N GLY A 31 32.66 -3.74 7.64
CA GLY A 31 31.74 -4.32 8.62
C GLY A 31 30.61 -3.35 8.99
N SER A 32 30.93 -2.08 9.27
CA SER A 32 29.91 -1.09 9.63
C SER A 32 28.97 -0.77 8.46
N VAL A 33 29.50 -0.59 7.25
CA VAL A 33 28.69 -0.35 6.05
C VAL A 33 27.83 -1.56 5.71
N ALA A 34 28.34 -2.78 5.87
CA ALA A 34 27.59 -4.01 5.63
C ALA A 34 26.39 -4.12 6.58
N VAL A 35 26.55 -3.81 7.86
CA VAL A 35 25.45 -3.83 8.84
C VAL A 35 24.36 -2.83 8.44
N VAL A 36 24.72 -1.58 8.13
CA VAL A 36 23.74 -0.55 7.73
C VAL A 36 23.03 -0.94 6.43
N SER A 37 23.78 -1.49 5.47
CA SER A 37 23.22 -1.94 4.19
C SER A 37 22.21 -3.07 4.39
N LEU A 38 22.54 -4.05 5.23
CA LEU A 38 21.68 -5.20 5.50
C LEU A 38 20.41 -4.78 6.25
N VAL A 39 20.53 -3.90 7.23
CA VAL A 39 19.38 -3.33 7.96
C VAL A 39 18.49 -2.51 7.02
N GLY A 40 19.07 -1.59 6.23
CA GLY A 40 18.31 -0.77 5.30
C GLY A 40 17.61 -1.60 4.21
N TYR A 41 18.27 -2.65 3.72
CA TYR A 41 17.66 -3.56 2.75
C TYR A 41 16.53 -4.40 3.37
N GLY A 42 16.77 -4.98 4.56
CA GLY A 42 15.77 -5.75 5.28
C GLY A 42 14.52 -4.92 5.61
N TYR A 43 14.71 -3.66 6.02
CA TYR A 43 13.61 -2.73 6.26
C TYR A 43 12.77 -2.48 5.01
N ASN A 44 13.41 -2.17 3.88
CA ASN A 44 12.70 -1.93 2.62
C ASN A 44 11.91 -3.16 2.15
N TRP A 45 12.49 -4.35 2.26
CA TRP A 45 11.83 -5.59 1.88
C TRP A 45 10.62 -5.89 2.78
N TYR A 46 10.79 -5.73 4.10
CA TYR A 46 9.71 -5.90 5.08
C TYR A 46 8.59 -4.89 4.85
N TYR A 47 8.92 -3.61 4.67
CA TYR A 47 7.95 -2.55 4.46
C TYR A 47 7.12 -2.79 3.20
N LYS A 48 7.77 -3.11 2.07
CA LYS A 48 7.05 -3.46 0.83
C LYS A 48 6.09 -4.63 1.04
N SER A 49 6.55 -5.67 1.74
CA SER A 49 5.73 -6.84 2.04
C SER A 49 4.54 -6.50 2.95
N LEU A 50 4.74 -5.62 3.93
CA LEU A 50 3.68 -5.16 4.84
C LEU A 50 2.62 -4.34 4.09
N VAL A 51 3.04 -3.41 3.23
CA VAL A 51 2.12 -2.57 2.45
C VAL A 51 1.29 -3.42 1.48
N LEU A 52 1.93 -4.34 0.76
CA LEU A 52 1.21 -5.26 -0.14
C LEU A 52 0.20 -6.11 0.61
N ARG A 53 0.54 -6.62 1.80
CA ARG A 53 -0.42 -7.38 2.63
C ARG A 53 -1.61 -6.53 3.08
N LYS A 54 -1.38 -5.26 3.44
CA LYS A 54 -2.47 -4.34 3.81
C LYS A 54 -3.41 -4.09 2.64
N MET A 55 -2.86 -3.82 1.45
CA MET A 55 -3.64 -3.61 0.22
C MET A 55 -4.41 -4.88 -0.18
N GLU A 56 -3.76 -6.05 -0.14
CA GLU A 56 -4.42 -7.33 -0.41
C GLU A 56 -5.56 -7.59 0.58
N THR A 57 -5.35 -7.25 1.85
CA THR A 57 -6.40 -7.35 2.87
C THR A 57 -7.55 -6.37 2.58
N ALA A 58 -7.27 -5.18 2.06
CA ALA A 58 -8.31 -4.21 1.69
C ALA A 58 -9.18 -4.71 0.51
N LEU A 59 -8.56 -5.44 -0.42
CA LEU A 59 -9.17 -5.97 -1.63
C LEU A 59 -9.76 -7.37 -1.45
N SER A 60 -9.56 -8.02 -0.30
CA SER A 60 -10.05 -9.38 -0.08
C SER A 60 -11.57 -9.41 0.14
N ALA A 61 -12.20 -10.50 -0.30
CA ALA A 61 -13.62 -10.75 -0.10
C ALA A 61 -13.98 -10.63 1.39
N GLY A 62 -14.91 -9.75 1.73
CA GLY A 62 -15.40 -9.55 3.10
C GLY A 62 -14.61 -8.57 3.99
N TYR A 63 -13.45 -8.05 3.59
CA TYR A 63 -12.89 -6.84 4.23
C TYR A 63 -13.54 -5.58 3.69
N SER A 64 -13.82 -5.56 2.39
CA SER A 64 -14.89 -4.77 1.77
C SER A 64 -16.26 -5.44 1.98
N SER A 65 -16.48 -6.08 3.14
CA SER A 65 -17.85 -6.48 3.48
C SER A 65 -18.67 -5.20 3.54
N LEU A 66 -19.88 -5.32 3.00
CA LEU A 66 -20.88 -4.27 2.82
C LEU A 66 -20.94 -3.26 3.98
N GLU A 67 -20.65 -3.66 5.22
CA GLU A 67 -20.63 -2.86 6.45
C GLU A 67 -19.40 -1.94 6.58
N GLN A 68 -18.21 -2.33 6.10
CA GLN A 68 -17.00 -1.49 6.08
C GLN A 68 -16.88 -0.63 4.83
N ALA A 69 -17.34 -1.13 3.69
CA ALA A 69 -17.65 -0.27 2.55
C ALA A 69 -18.70 0.75 3.03
N ALA A 70 -19.80 0.32 3.65
CA ALA A 70 -20.76 1.21 4.28
C ALA A 70 -20.09 2.15 5.27
N LEU A 71 -19.14 1.75 6.13
CA LEU A 71 -18.40 2.66 7.01
C LEU A 71 -17.56 3.70 6.26
N ALA A 72 -16.90 3.31 5.16
CA ALA A 72 -16.20 4.24 4.26
C ALA A 72 -17.18 5.22 3.58
N TRP A 73 -18.42 4.77 3.34
CA TRP A 73 -19.52 5.58 2.82
C TRP A 73 -20.33 6.30 3.95
N GLN A 74 -20.26 5.88 5.21
CA GLN A 74 -21.10 6.33 6.34
C GLN A 74 -20.75 7.73 6.82
N HIS A 75 -19.54 8.20 6.53
CA HIS A 75 -19.19 9.61 6.73
C HIS A 75 -19.91 10.55 5.76
N SER A 76 -20.63 10.01 4.76
CA SER A 76 -21.54 10.77 3.90
C SER A 76 -22.99 10.53 4.35
N LYS A 77 -23.66 11.60 4.82
CA LYS A 77 -25.08 11.56 5.24
C LYS A 77 -26.05 10.99 4.17
N SER A 78 -25.62 10.91 2.91
CA SER A 78 -26.39 10.39 1.78
C SER A 78 -26.34 8.87 1.61
N ALA A 79 -25.30 8.19 2.12
CA ALA A 79 -25.13 6.75 1.90
C ALA A 79 -25.91 5.89 2.89
N GLN A 80 -26.09 6.38 4.12
CA GLN A 80 -26.91 5.68 5.14
C GLN A 80 -28.37 5.55 4.68
N GLU A 81 -28.91 6.62 4.08
CA GLU A 81 -30.24 6.61 3.46
C GLU A 81 -30.27 5.65 2.26
N THR A 82 -29.21 5.61 1.44
CA THR A 82 -29.14 4.73 0.26
C THR A 82 -29.02 3.24 0.61
N LEU A 83 -28.41 2.89 1.74
CA LEU A 83 -28.27 1.50 2.22
C LEU A 83 -29.55 0.97 2.88
N GLU A 84 -30.19 1.77 3.73
CA GLU A 84 -31.53 1.43 4.24
C GLU A 84 -32.55 1.37 3.10
N LEU A 85 -32.45 2.26 2.11
CA LEU A 85 -33.25 2.17 0.89
C LEU A 85 -32.87 0.97 0.03
N ALA A 86 -31.60 0.57 -0.08
CA ALA A 86 -31.21 -0.60 -0.87
C ALA A 86 -31.69 -1.91 -0.25
N ASP A 87 -31.75 -2.01 1.08
CA ASP A 87 -32.28 -3.18 1.78
C ASP A 87 -33.82 -3.24 1.67
N VAL A 88 -34.49 -2.08 1.65
CA VAL A 88 -35.95 -1.95 1.47
C VAL A 88 -36.39 -2.06 0.00
N GLU A 89 -35.53 -1.68 -0.96
CA GLU A 89 -35.77 -1.69 -2.43
C GLU A 89 -35.46 -3.06 -3.07
N TYR A 90 -35.09 -4.09 -2.29
CA TYR A 90 -34.92 -5.46 -2.79
C TYR A 90 -36.18 -6.05 -3.43
N GLY A 91 -37.37 -5.55 -3.06
CA GLY A 91 -38.63 -5.96 -3.65
C GLY A 91 -38.86 -5.43 -5.07
N ASN A 92 -38.06 -4.46 -5.55
CA ASN A 92 -38.33 -3.75 -6.80
C ASN A 92 -37.04 -3.37 -7.58
N TRP A 93 -36.02 -4.23 -7.54
CA TRP A 93 -34.83 -4.01 -8.37
C TRP A 93 -35.18 -4.14 -9.86
N ILE A 94 -35.23 -3.00 -10.55
CA ILE A 94 -35.47 -2.96 -11.99
C ILE A 94 -34.16 -3.30 -12.70
N ALA A 95 -34.14 -4.43 -13.40
CA ALA A 95 -33.00 -4.84 -14.21
C ALA A 95 -32.76 -3.80 -15.32
N ARG A 96 -31.65 -3.06 -15.21
CA ARG A 96 -31.19 -2.12 -16.23
C ARG A 96 -30.32 -2.85 -17.25
N THR A 97 -30.45 -2.50 -18.53
CA THR A 97 -29.66 -3.10 -19.63
C THR A 97 -28.16 -2.95 -19.39
N GLU A 98 -27.75 -1.82 -18.81
CA GLU A 98 -26.36 -1.46 -18.52
C GLU A 98 -25.77 -2.25 -17.34
N GLN A 99 -26.60 -2.84 -16.48
CA GLN A 99 -26.12 -3.56 -15.29
C GLN A 99 -25.21 -4.73 -15.68
N ALA A 100 -25.56 -5.47 -16.73
CA ALA A 100 -24.76 -6.60 -17.21
C ALA A 100 -23.36 -6.18 -17.71
N LEU A 101 -23.21 -4.93 -18.18
CA LEU A 101 -21.91 -4.39 -18.57
C LEU A 101 -21.08 -4.01 -17.34
N ILE A 102 -21.70 -3.36 -16.35
CA ILE A 102 -21.01 -2.93 -15.13
C ILE A 102 -20.62 -4.11 -14.27
N ASP A 103 -21.48 -5.13 -14.17
CA ASP A 103 -21.13 -6.40 -13.50
C ASP A 103 -19.85 -6.99 -14.10
N LYS A 104 -19.73 -7.03 -15.45
CA LYS A 104 -18.52 -7.51 -16.15
C LYS A 104 -17.28 -6.63 -15.99
N ILE A 105 -17.46 -5.36 -15.67
CA ILE A 105 -16.33 -4.45 -15.39
C ILE A 105 -15.86 -4.69 -13.95
N VAL A 106 -16.80 -4.78 -13.00
CA VAL A 106 -16.50 -4.92 -11.58
C VAL A 106 -16.00 -6.33 -11.24
N ASP A 107 -16.47 -7.37 -11.91
CA ASP A 107 -15.97 -8.75 -11.77
C ASP A 107 -14.59 -8.99 -12.41
N GLY A 108 -14.06 -8.00 -13.14
CA GLY A 108 -12.76 -8.06 -13.79
C GLY A 108 -12.73 -8.80 -15.13
N THR A 109 -13.87 -9.25 -15.66
CA THR A 109 -13.98 -9.83 -17.02
C THR A 109 -13.51 -8.84 -18.08
N ILE A 110 -13.87 -7.57 -17.90
CA ILE A 110 -13.42 -6.44 -18.70
C ILE A 110 -12.42 -5.63 -17.86
N ALA A 111 -11.14 -5.83 -18.10
CA ALA A 111 -10.05 -5.15 -17.38
C ALA A 111 -9.19 -4.28 -18.31
N GLY A 112 -8.42 -3.35 -17.73
CA GLY A 112 -7.45 -2.53 -18.48
C GLY A 112 -8.02 -1.27 -19.14
N HIS A 113 -9.24 -0.86 -18.76
CA HIS A 113 -9.92 0.30 -19.34
C HIS A 113 -10.44 1.25 -18.26
N TYR A 114 -10.47 2.55 -18.59
CA TYR A 114 -11.15 3.56 -17.78
C TYR A 114 -12.58 3.74 -18.30
N HIS A 115 -13.56 3.50 -17.44
CA HIS A 115 -14.98 3.64 -17.76
C HIS A 115 -15.56 4.89 -17.10
N LEU A 116 -16.27 5.71 -17.86
CA LEU A 116 -16.99 6.89 -17.36
C LEU A 116 -18.49 6.61 -17.40
N ILE A 117 -19.15 6.66 -16.24
CA ILE A 117 -20.60 6.55 -16.12
C ILE A 117 -21.17 7.96 -15.93
N CYS A 118 -21.99 8.42 -16.88
CA CYS A 118 -22.62 9.73 -16.86
C CYS A 118 -24.14 9.62 -17.07
N GLY A 119 -24.89 10.59 -16.56
CA GLY A 119 -26.35 10.65 -16.70
C GLY A 119 -26.98 11.57 -15.65
N ASP A 120 -28.28 11.82 -15.78
CA ASP A 120 -29.00 12.77 -14.93
C ASP A 120 -28.98 12.42 -13.44
N ARG A 121 -29.23 13.42 -12.58
CA ARG A 121 -29.32 13.20 -11.14
C ARG A 121 -30.49 12.25 -10.84
N GLY A 122 -30.27 11.27 -9.95
CA GLY A 122 -31.30 10.31 -9.56
C GLY A 122 -31.47 9.10 -10.48
N THR A 123 -30.64 8.94 -11.52
CA THR A 123 -30.71 7.77 -12.43
C THR A 123 -30.09 6.48 -11.86
N GLY A 124 -29.66 6.47 -10.59
CA GLY A 124 -29.18 5.26 -9.91
C GLY A 124 -27.76 4.80 -10.30
N LYS A 125 -26.92 5.68 -10.86
CA LYS A 125 -25.52 5.35 -11.23
C LYS A 125 -24.70 4.77 -10.06
N THR A 126 -24.79 5.39 -8.89
CA THR A 126 -24.10 4.91 -7.68
C THR A 126 -24.67 3.59 -7.20
N SER A 127 -26.00 3.43 -7.22
CA SER A 127 -26.68 2.19 -6.83
C SER A 127 -26.31 1.03 -7.75
N MET A 128 -26.17 1.29 -9.05
CA MET A 128 -25.75 0.32 -10.08
C MET A 128 -24.33 -0.20 -9.83
N LEU A 129 -23.41 0.68 -9.40
CA LEU A 129 -22.05 0.31 -9.01
C LEU A 129 -22.04 -0.48 -7.69
N LEU A 130 -22.81 -0.04 -6.69
CA LEU A 130 -22.90 -0.71 -5.40
C LEU A 130 -23.45 -2.14 -5.56
N GLU A 131 -24.44 -2.32 -6.43
CA GLU A 131 -25.00 -3.63 -6.74
C GLU A 131 -23.96 -4.58 -7.36
N ALA A 132 -23.18 -4.07 -8.33
CA ALA A 132 -22.14 -4.85 -8.97
C ALA A 132 -21.04 -5.26 -7.98
N THR A 133 -20.59 -4.33 -7.12
CA THR A 133 -19.63 -4.62 -6.05
C THR A 133 -20.18 -5.64 -5.06
N ARG A 134 -21.48 -5.59 -4.74
CA ARG A 134 -22.13 -6.56 -3.86
C ARG A 134 -22.16 -7.97 -4.46
N LYS A 135 -22.41 -8.11 -5.76
CA LYS A 135 -22.42 -9.42 -6.45
C LYS A 135 -21.08 -10.14 -6.36
N VAL A 136 -19.98 -9.38 -6.34
CA VAL A 136 -18.61 -9.91 -6.17
C VAL A 136 -18.16 -9.91 -4.70
N ASN A 137 -19.05 -9.63 -3.75
CA ASN A 137 -18.75 -9.52 -2.32
C ASN A 137 -17.57 -8.56 -2.00
N GLY A 138 -17.41 -7.52 -2.82
CA GLY A 138 -16.31 -6.56 -2.73
C GLY A 138 -14.93 -7.13 -3.06
N GLU A 139 -14.82 -8.36 -3.59
CA GLU A 139 -13.55 -8.96 -3.96
C GLU A 139 -12.87 -8.18 -5.08
N GLY A 140 -11.61 -7.77 -4.87
CA GLY A 140 -10.82 -7.03 -5.85
C GLY A 140 -11.24 -5.58 -6.05
N VAL A 141 -12.18 -5.06 -5.25
CA VAL A 141 -12.76 -3.73 -5.45
C VAL A 141 -12.43 -2.80 -4.28
N ALA A 142 -11.82 -1.66 -4.59
CA ALA A 142 -11.71 -0.53 -3.67
C ALA A 142 -12.53 0.65 -4.21
N THR A 143 -13.40 1.22 -3.39
CA THR A 143 -14.26 2.34 -3.80
C THR A 143 -14.06 3.54 -2.86
N MET A 144 -14.09 4.75 -3.42
CA MET A 144 -14.04 5.98 -2.64
C MET A 144 -14.83 7.10 -3.31
N GLU A 145 -15.31 8.04 -2.51
CA GLU A 145 -15.86 9.29 -3.00
C GLU A 145 -14.74 10.33 -3.15
N ALA A 146 -14.48 10.76 -4.38
CA ALA A 146 -13.51 11.80 -4.68
C ALA A 146 -13.97 13.15 -4.10
N HIS A 147 -13.05 13.84 -3.43
CA HIS A 147 -13.25 15.19 -2.89
C HIS A 147 -12.28 16.16 -3.58
N GLY A 148 -12.69 17.43 -3.75
CA GLY A 148 -11.85 18.44 -4.41
C GLY A 148 -10.62 18.86 -3.59
N ASP A 149 -10.66 18.63 -2.28
CA ASP A 149 -9.52 18.82 -1.38
C ASP A 149 -8.60 17.59 -1.41
N LEU A 150 -7.32 17.83 -1.73
CA LEU A 150 -6.29 16.81 -1.84
C LEU A 150 -6.02 16.08 -0.52
N GLU A 151 -6.14 16.77 0.62
CA GLU A 151 -5.93 16.15 1.94
C GLU A 151 -7.04 15.14 2.23
N VAL A 152 -8.29 15.53 1.99
CA VAL A 152 -9.47 14.66 2.14
C VAL A 152 -9.41 13.50 1.16
N PHE A 153 -9.00 13.76 -0.09
CA PHE A 153 -8.81 12.71 -1.10
C PHE A 153 -7.77 11.67 -0.66
N ARG A 154 -6.60 12.13 -0.17
CA ARG A 154 -5.55 11.24 0.33
C ARG A 154 -6.04 10.39 1.50
N LEU A 155 -6.72 10.98 2.47
CA LEU A 155 -7.24 10.23 3.63
C LEU A 155 -8.27 9.17 3.22
N ARG A 156 -9.17 9.49 2.29
CA ARG A 156 -10.18 8.54 1.79
C ARG A 156 -9.56 7.41 0.95
N LEU A 157 -8.60 7.75 0.09
CA LEU A 157 -7.83 6.77 -0.68
C LEU A 157 -7.08 5.82 0.25
N GLY A 158 -6.43 6.36 1.28
CA GLY A 158 -5.71 5.58 2.28
C GLY A 158 -6.61 4.59 2.99
N LYS A 159 -7.77 5.05 3.47
CA LYS A 159 -8.78 4.17 4.10
C LYS A 159 -9.27 3.08 3.15
N ALA A 160 -9.60 3.43 1.90
CA ALA A 160 -10.08 2.48 0.90
C ALA A 160 -9.04 1.38 0.58
N LEU A 161 -7.75 1.66 0.75
CA LEU A 161 -6.66 0.70 0.51
C LEU A 161 -6.08 0.11 1.80
N ASN A 162 -6.72 0.31 2.96
CA ASN A 162 -6.18 -0.03 4.28
C ASN A 162 -4.72 0.45 4.47
N TYR A 163 -4.43 1.59 3.88
CA TYR A 163 -3.13 2.24 3.88
C TYR A 163 -3.24 3.56 4.61
N GLU A 164 -2.91 3.52 5.89
CA GLU A 164 -2.77 4.74 6.67
C GLU A 164 -1.49 5.45 6.20
N PHE A 165 -1.66 6.62 5.58
CA PHE A 165 -0.57 7.55 5.39
C PHE A 165 -0.10 7.95 6.78
N HIS A 166 0.97 7.31 7.26
CA HIS A 166 1.66 7.75 8.46
C HIS A 166 2.33 9.06 8.09
N GLU A 167 1.56 10.14 8.17
CA GLU A 167 2.10 11.48 8.25
C GLU A 167 2.97 11.49 9.51
N LEU A 168 4.19 12.00 9.39
CA LEU A 168 5.13 12.16 10.49
C LEU A 168 4.50 12.97 11.63
N HIS A 169 3.75 12.32 12.52
CA HIS A 169 3.35 12.84 13.80
C HIS A 169 4.02 11.98 14.87
N TRP A 170 5.24 12.38 15.23
CA TRP A 170 5.94 11.93 16.43
C TRP A 170 5.32 12.51 17.71
N LEU A 171 3.99 12.43 17.88
CA LEU A 171 3.36 12.75 19.15
C LEU A 171 2.40 11.62 19.55
N PRO A 172 2.63 10.97 20.69
CA PRO A 172 1.68 10.01 21.23
C PRO A 172 0.44 10.77 21.72
N VAL A 173 -0.75 10.22 21.43
CA VAL A 173 -1.96 10.50 22.20
C VAL A 173 -1.92 9.62 23.46
#